data_AF-A0A520RVR7-F1
#
_entry.id   AF-A0A520RVR7-F1
#
_cell.length_a   1.000
_cell.length_b   1.000
_cell.length_c   1.000
_cell.angle_alpha   90.00
_cell.angle_beta   90.00
_cell.angle_gamma   90.00
#
_symmetry.space_group_name_H-M   'P 1'
#
loop_
_entity.id
_entity.type
_entity.pdbx_description
1 polymer ?
#
loop_
_entity_poly.entity_id
_entity_poly.type
_entity_poly.pdbx_seq_one_letter_code
_entity_poly.pdbx_strand_id
1 'polypeptide(L)' 'MFSSKKPTRSRKISMINFKTEDLKGDLFGGVTAGVVALPLALAFGEASGAGPIAGLYGAIFVGF' A
#
# COMPACT_ATOMS: atom_id res chain seq x y z
N MET A 1 -28.93 -47.72 -16.42
CA MET A 1 -29.25 -46.28 -16.35
C MET A 1 -28.24 -45.62 -15.42
N PHE A 2 -27.06 -45.30 -15.95
CA PHE A 2 -25.94 -44.72 -15.20
C PHE A 2 -26.16 -43.21 -15.01
N SER A 3 -26.36 -42.78 -13.78
CA SER A 3 -26.43 -41.35 -13.43
C SER A 3 -25.04 -40.86 -13.01
N SER A 4 -24.32 -40.25 -13.95
CA SER A 4 -23.07 -39.53 -13.73
C SER A 4 -23.27 -38.32 -12.81
N LYS A 5 -22.92 -38.44 -11.53
CA LYS A 5 -22.66 -37.27 -10.68
C LYS A 5 -21.32 -36.66 -11.07
N LYS A 6 -21.33 -35.51 -11.75
CA LYS A 6 -20.14 -34.66 -11.90
C LYS A 6 -19.80 -34.02 -10.54
N PRO A 7 -18.53 -34.01 -10.10
CA PRO A 7 -18.13 -33.25 -8.93
C PRO A 7 -17.98 -31.76 -9.30
N THR A 8 -18.82 -30.92 -8.71
CA THR A 8 -18.68 -29.46 -8.75
C THR A 8 -17.47 -29.06 -7.91
N ARG A 9 -16.33 -28.82 -8.58
CA ARG A 9 -15.10 -28.30 -7.95
C ARG A 9 -15.34 -26.86 -7.52
N SER A 10 -15.77 -26.69 -6.28
CA SER A 10 -15.89 -25.40 -5.62
C SER A 10 -14.50 -24.76 -5.54
N ARG A 11 -14.22 -23.80 -6.41
CA ARG A 11 -13.05 -22.93 -6.32
C ARG A 11 -13.22 -22.11 -5.04
N LYS A 12 -12.54 -22.48 -3.96
CA LYS A 12 -12.29 -21.55 -2.85
C LYS A 12 -11.44 -20.41 -3.40
N ILE A 13 -12.09 -19.31 -3.76
CA ILE A 13 -11.45 -18.02 -3.95
C ILE A 13 -11.17 -17.52 -2.53
N SER A 14 -9.93 -17.68 -2.07
CA SER A 14 -9.46 -17.18 -0.78
C SER A 14 -9.42 -15.66 -0.86
N MET A 15 -10.57 -15.06 -0.56
CA MET A 15 -10.77 -13.64 -0.37
C MET A 15 -9.91 -13.20 0.83
N ILE A 16 -8.88 -12.41 0.54
CA ILE A 16 -8.12 -11.52 1.45
C ILE A 16 -8.31 -11.84 2.94
N ASN A 17 -7.43 -12.72 3.46
CA ASN A 17 -7.26 -12.89 4.90
C ASN A 17 -6.50 -11.66 5.40
N PHE A 18 -7.20 -10.68 5.97
CA PHE A 18 -6.57 -9.62 6.76
C PHE A 18 -5.96 -10.27 8.00
N LYS A 19 -4.68 -10.60 7.90
CA LYS A 19 -3.91 -11.18 8.99
C LYS A 19 -3.28 -10.04 9.74
N THR A 20 -3.43 -10.02 11.06
CA THR A 20 -2.71 -9.10 11.95
C THR A 20 -1.18 -9.26 11.87
N GLU A 21 -0.70 -10.25 11.12
CA GLU A 21 0.69 -10.47 10.71
C GLU A 21 1.19 -9.34 9.77
N ASP A 22 0.30 -8.79 8.95
CA ASP A 22 0.60 -7.73 7.98
C ASP A 22 0.87 -6.39 8.65
N LEU A 23 0.44 -6.18 9.90
CA LEU A 23 0.76 -4.95 10.66
C LEU A 23 2.26 -4.70 10.75
N LYS A 24 3.07 -5.76 10.90
CA LYS A 24 4.54 -5.62 10.86
C LYS A 24 5.00 -5.24 9.46
N GLY A 25 4.46 -5.89 8.42
CA GLY A 25 4.79 -5.61 7.02
C GLY A 25 4.47 -4.18 6.63
N ASP A 26 3.28 -3.69 6.96
CA ASP A 26 2.85 -2.31 6.74
C ASP A 26 3.68 -1.30 7.53
N LEU A 27 4.06 -1.61 8.78
CA LEU A 27 4.91 -0.71 9.58
C LEU A 27 6.31 -0.57 8.96
N PHE A 28 6.95 -1.69 8.61
CA PHE A 28 8.27 -1.66 7.95
C PHE A 28 8.18 -1.06 6.53
N GLY A 29 7.11 -1.33 5.80
CA GLY A 29 6.83 -0.76 4.49
C GLY A 29 6.61 0.75 4.55
N GLY A 30 5.82 1.22 5.51
CA GLY A 30 5.55 2.64 5.75
C GLY A 30 6.79 3.42 6.19
N VAL A 31 7.62 2.85 7.05
CA VAL A 31 8.91 3.45 7.44
C VAL A 31 9.85 3.58 6.23
N THR A 32 9.97 2.52 5.44
CA THR A 32 10.83 2.52 4.24
C THR A 32 10.33 3.53 3.21
N ALA A 33 9.03 3.56 2.96
CA ALA A 33 8.39 4.52 2.06
C ALA A 33 8.58 5.95 2.57
N GLY A 34 8.42 6.20 3.87
CA GLY A 34 8.63 7.49 4.49
C GLY A 34 10.05 8.01 4.32
N VAL A 35 11.07 7.17 4.57
CA VAL A 35 12.49 7.55 4.41
C VAL A 35 12.81 7.95 2.97
N VAL A 36 12.20 7.31 1.98
CA VAL A 36 12.41 7.65 0.56
C VAL A 36 11.58 8.86 0.14
N ALA A 37 10.34 8.97 0.61
CA ALA A 37 9.40 10.02 0.23
C ALA A 37 9.77 11.39 0.82
N LEU A 38 10.33 11.44 2.04
CA LEU A 38 10.67 12.69 2.73
C LEU A 38 11.71 13.54 1.97
N PRO A 39 12.88 13.01 1.55
CA PRO A 39 13.82 13.76 0.72
C PRO A 39 13.29 14.08 -0.68
N LEU A 40 12.48 13.18 -1.27
CA LEU A 40 11.82 13.45 -2.57
C LEU A 40 10.86 14.64 -2.46
N ALA A 41 10.06 14.69 -1.40
CA ALA A 41 9.10 15.75 -1.13
C ALA A 41 9.80 17.09 -0.89
N LEU A 42 10.90 17.11 -0.13
CA LEU A 42 11.72 18.29 0.07
C LEU A 42 12.36 18.77 -1.25
N ALA A 43 12.90 17.85 -2.05
CA ALA A 43 13.51 18.17 -3.34
C ALA A 43 12.49 18.70 -4.36
N PHE A 44 11.29 18.10 -4.44
CA PHE A 44 10.21 18.59 -5.31
C PHE A 44 9.60 19.90 -4.80
N GLY A 45 9.47 20.06 -3.49
CA GLY A 45 8.98 21.29 -2.85
C GLY A 45 9.89 22.48 -3.14
N GLU A 46 11.21 22.29 -3.02
CA GLU A 46 12.22 23.29 -3.41
C GLU A 46 12.21 23.54 -4.93
N ALA A 47 12.21 22.49 -5.76
CA ALA A 47 12.20 22.63 -7.22
C ALA A 47 10.95 23.36 -7.75
N SER A 48 9.82 23.27 -7.04
CA SER A 48 8.58 23.99 -7.40
C SER A 48 8.60 25.48 -7.06
N GLY A 49 9.59 25.96 -6.30
CA GLY A 49 9.66 27.35 -5.83
C GLY A 49 8.70 27.70 -4.68
N ALA A 50 7.86 26.76 -4.24
CA ALA A 50 6.98 26.91 -3.08
C ALA A 50 7.69 26.64 -1.73
N GLY A 51 8.88 26.05 -1.80
CA GLY A 51 9.74 25.74 -0.66
C GLY A 51 9.52 24.32 -0.11
N PRO A 52 10.46 23.83 0.72
CA PRO A 52 10.51 22.46 1.20
C PRO A 52 9.33 22.15 2.14
N ILE A 53 8.85 23.18 2.83
CA ILE A 53 7.66 23.13 3.69
C ILE A 53 6.41 22.76 2.88
N ALA A 54 6.23 23.32 1.68
CA ALA A 54 5.10 22.98 0.81
C ALA A 54 5.17 21.52 0.34
N GLY A 55 6.38 21.02 0.05
CA GLY A 55 6.62 19.62 -0.26
C GLY A 55 6.27 18.69 0.91
N LEU A 56 6.65 19.06 2.14
CA LEU A 56 6.33 18.31 3.35
C LEU A 56 4.81 18.25 3.61
N TYR A 57 4.11 19.38 3.42
CA TYR A 57 2.65 19.40 3.50
C TYR A 57 2.01 18.51 2.43
N GLY A 58 2.51 18.53 1.19
CA GLY A 58 2.06 17.63 0.13
C GLY A 58 2.25 16.16 0.46
N ALA A 59 3.41 15.78 1.02
CA ALA A 59 3.69 14.41 1.43
C ALA A 59 2.76 13.92 2.55
N ILE A 60 2.41 14.79 3.51
CA ILE A 60 1.49 14.45 4.60
C ILE A 60 0.04 14.34 4.10
N PHE A 61 -0.41 15.23 3.21
CA PHE A 61 -1.79 15.23 2.69
C PHE A 61 -2.06 14.20 1.59
N VAL A 62 -1.04 13.80 0.81
CA VAL A 62 -1.19 12.79 -0.26
C VAL A 62 -0.87 11.38 0.25
N GLY A 63 -0.02 11.27 1.27
CA GLY A 63 0.40 9.98 1.83
C GLY A 63 -0.59 9.33 2.80
N PHE A 64 -1.66 10.03 3.21
CA PHE A 64 -2.70 9.55 4.13
C PHE A 64 -4.08 9.60 3.46
#